data_AF-A0A7C1NMZ1-F1
#
_entry.id   AF-A0A7C1NMZ1-F1
#
_cell.length_a   1.000
_cell.length_b   1.000
_cell.length_c   1.000
_cell.angle_alpha   90.00
_cell.angle_beta   90.00
_cell.angle_gamma   90.00
#
_symmetry.space_group_name_H-M   'P 1'
#
loop_
_entity.id
_entity.type
_entity.pdbx_description
1 polymer ?
#
loop_
_entity_poly.entity_id
_entity_poly.type
_entity_poly.pdbx_seq_one_letter_code
_entity_poly.pdbx_strand_id
1 'polypeptide(L)'
;MSTSKVLMTPDTALVFAKSGYTGGTNRTLGAQTHLLDMIGLTTGQARAATKADLGASHAEEYSVDMEMEMATDPVDGETWDIYWYESHIVTAAVGNLGGTTGVDADYAGYDTLTLAMSLRHLIFIGSFVMGENNTADGVQIGHVGFFSPTERWGGIVAHNNTSDTSFATDSNEMAIRIRPRVPDIQAAA
;
A
#
# COMPACT_ATOMS: atom_id res chain seq x y z
N MET A 1 30.11 4.10 29.11
CA MET A 1 29.73 3.72 27.74
C MET A 1 28.86 4.83 27.19
N SER A 2 29.22 5.42 26.06
CA SER A 2 28.36 6.35 25.34
C SER A 2 27.30 5.52 24.59
N THR A 3 26.02 5.87 24.71
CA THR A 3 24.94 5.25 23.93
C THR A 3 24.64 6.14 22.74
N SER A 4 25.13 5.75 21.56
CA SER A 4 24.66 6.33 20.30
C SER A 4 23.16 6.05 20.14
N LYS A 5 22.40 7.06 19.74
CA LYS A 5 20.97 6.94 19.44
C LYS A 5 20.79 6.99 17.92
N VAL A 6 19.99 6.07 17.41
CA VAL A 6 19.47 6.13 16.04
C VAL A 6 18.11 6.80 16.11
N LEU A 7 17.99 8.01 15.56
CA LEU A 7 16.71 8.70 15.39
C LEU A 7 16.14 8.37 14.01
N MET A 8 14.85 8.58 13.81
CA MET A 8 14.23 8.44 12.49
C MET A 8 13.56 9.73 12.07
N THR A 9 14.01 10.28 10.94
CA THR A 9 13.43 11.49 10.37
C THR A 9 12.34 11.10 9.38
N PRO A 10 11.07 11.47 9.62
CA PRO A 10 10.01 11.28 8.64
C PRO A 10 10.18 12.32 7.51
N ASP A 11 10.31 11.85 6.28
CA ASP A 11 10.13 12.66 5.07
C ASP A 11 8.68 12.50 4.55
N THR A 12 8.34 13.21 3.46
CA THR A 12 6.99 13.32 2.93
C THR A 12 6.40 11.94 2.63
N ALA A 13 5.30 11.64 3.29
CA ALA A 13 4.58 10.38 3.08
C ALA A 13 3.96 10.36 1.67
N LEU A 14 3.94 9.18 1.06
CA LEU A 14 3.10 8.94 -0.11
C LEU A 14 1.84 8.20 0.34
N VAL A 15 0.69 8.71 -0.10
CA VAL A 15 -0.63 8.14 0.16
C VAL A 15 -1.24 7.69 -1.16
N PHE A 16 -1.57 6.40 -1.24
CA PHE A 16 -2.26 5.74 -2.34
C PHE A 16 -3.73 5.58 -1.96
N ALA A 17 -4.61 6.25 -2.69
CA ALA A 17 -6.05 6.22 -2.47
C ALA A 17 -6.77 6.63 -3.76
N LYS A 18 -8.10 6.53 -3.80
CA LYS A 18 -8.86 7.01 -4.96
C LYS A 18 -8.85 8.53 -5.08
N SER A 19 -9.29 9.02 -6.24
CA SER A 19 -9.51 10.46 -6.43
C SER A 19 -10.58 10.99 -5.49
N GLY A 20 -10.29 12.08 -4.79
CA GLY A 20 -11.24 12.68 -3.85
C GLY A 20 -11.34 11.96 -2.50
N TYR A 21 -10.39 11.08 -2.18
CA TYR A 21 -10.25 10.49 -0.85
C TYR A 21 -10.31 11.57 0.25
N THR A 22 -11.18 11.34 1.23
CA THR A 22 -11.37 12.21 2.40
C THR A 22 -10.87 11.58 3.69
N GLY A 23 -10.75 10.25 3.72
CA GLY A 23 -10.47 9.47 4.92
C GLY A 23 -11.64 9.42 5.90
N GLY A 24 -11.58 8.48 6.84
CA GLY A 24 -12.53 8.40 7.94
C GLY A 24 -12.44 9.62 8.84
N THR A 25 -13.58 9.97 9.46
CA THR A 25 -13.64 11.11 10.39
C THR A 25 -12.65 10.89 11.55
N ASN A 26 -11.53 11.62 11.54
CA ASN A 26 -10.38 11.49 12.45
C ASN A 26 -9.48 10.26 12.26
N ARG A 27 -9.62 9.53 11.15
CA ARG A 27 -8.88 8.29 10.85
C ARG A 27 -8.07 8.34 9.53
N THR A 28 -7.90 9.53 8.96
CA THR A 28 -7.18 9.72 7.70
C THR A 28 -5.66 9.46 7.79
N LEU A 29 -5.11 8.87 6.73
CA LEU A 29 -3.66 8.74 6.52
C LEU A 29 -2.99 9.95 5.87
N GLY A 30 -3.75 10.99 5.51
CA GLY A 30 -3.26 12.20 4.84
C GLY A 30 -3.76 12.34 3.40
N ALA A 31 -3.44 13.44 2.73
CA ALA A 31 -3.96 13.70 1.38
C ALA A 31 -3.44 12.69 0.34
N GLN A 32 -4.32 12.29 -0.58
CA GLN A 32 -3.96 11.43 -1.72
C GLN A 32 -2.81 12.04 -2.53
N THR A 33 -1.79 11.22 -2.81
CA THR A 33 -0.67 11.58 -3.70
C THR A 33 -0.64 10.76 -4.97
N HIS A 34 -1.16 9.53 -4.91
CA HIS A 34 -1.16 8.55 -6.00
C HIS A 34 -2.53 7.87 -6.05
N LEU A 35 -2.96 7.50 -7.25
CA LEU A 35 -4.24 6.85 -7.46
C LEU A 35 -4.14 5.34 -7.20
N LEU A 36 -5.01 4.87 -6.33
CA LEU A 36 -5.34 3.47 -6.12
C LEU A 36 -6.83 3.41 -5.81
N ASP A 37 -7.65 3.15 -6.82
CA ASP A 37 -9.08 3.01 -6.64
C ASP A 37 -9.43 1.53 -6.46
N MET A 38 -9.76 1.19 -5.21
CA MET A 38 -10.13 -0.17 -4.85
C MET A 38 -11.63 -0.43 -5.01
N ILE A 39 -12.45 0.53 -5.48
CA ILE A 39 -13.89 0.30 -5.72
C ILE A 39 -14.12 -0.96 -6.55
N GLY A 40 -14.98 -1.84 -6.05
CA GLY A 40 -15.42 -3.04 -6.76
C GLY A 40 -14.40 -4.18 -6.82
N LEU A 41 -13.26 -4.09 -6.12
CA LEU A 41 -12.31 -5.20 -6.00
C LEU A 41 -12.88 -6.33 -5.13
N THR A 42 -13.27 -7.45 -5.76
CA THR A 42 -13.88 -8.58 -5.05
C THR A 42 -12.84 -9.54 -4.47
N THR A 43 -13.28 -10.51 -3.67
CA THR A 43 -12.47 -11.62 -3.16
C THR A 43 -11.53 -12.22 -4.21
N GLY A 44 -10.26 -12.34 -3.84
CA GLY A 44 -9.21 -12.94 -4.65
C GLY A 44 -8.68 -12.05 -5.78
N GLN A 45 -9.22 -10.85 -5.97
CA GLN A 45 -8.73 -9.90 -6.97
C GLN A 45 -7.69 -8.93 -6.37
N ALA A 46 -6.82 -8.42 -7.23
CA ALA A 46 -5.83 -7.42 -6.86
C ALA A 46 -5.94 -6.16 -7.73
N ARG A 47 -5.53 -5.02 -7.17
CA ARG A 47 -5.45 -3.72 -7.85
C ARG A 47 -4.02 -3.20 -7.76
N ALA A 48 -3.49 -2.70 -8.87
CA ALA A 48 -2.21 -1.99 -8.90
C ALA A 48 -2.46 -0.49 -8.91
N ALA A 49 -1.66 0.26 -8.15
CA ALA A 49 -1.71 1.71 -8.09
C ALA A 49 -0.93 2.36 -9.23
N THR A 50 -1.19 3.65 -9.46
CA THR A 50 -0.31 4.50 -10.26
C THR A 50 1.11 4.52 -9.71
N LYS A 51 2.08 4.55 -10.61
CA LYS A 51 3.51 4.58 -10.29
C LYS A 51 3.88 5.83 -9.48
N ALA A 52 4.63 5.60 -8.42
CA ALA A 52 5.26 6.59 -7.58
C ALA A 52 6.75 6.75 -7.92
N ASP A 53 7.26 7.94 -7.61
CA ASP A 53 8.67 8.30 -7.65
C ASP A 53 9.13 8.52 -6.21
N LEU A 54 10.00 7.64 -5.71
CA LEU A 54 10.55 7.74 -4.35
C LEU A 54 11.68 8.78 -4.24
N GLY A 55 12.13 9.32 -5.37
CA GLY A 55 13.26 10.23 -5.46
C GLY A 55 14.58 9.52 -5.78
N ALA A 56 15.53 10.29 -6.34
CA ALA A 56 16.88 9.80 -6.63
C ALA A 56 17.68 9.46 -5.34
N SER A 57 17.29 10.04 -4.22
CA SER A 57 17.86 9.80 -2.89
C SER A 57 16.77 9.28 -1.95
N HIS A 58 16.08 8.22 -2.35
CA HIS A 58 15.03 7.59 -1.55
C HIS A 58 15.60 6.93 -0.30
N ALA A 59 14.76 6.74 0.71
CA ALA A 59 15.15 6.07 1.94
C ALA A 59 15.41 4.57 1.69
N GLU A 60 16.26 3.95 2.51
CA GLU A 60 16.52 2.51 2.43
C GLU A 60 15.32 1.68 2.90
N GLU A 61 14.49 2.21 3.81
CA GLU A 61 13.35 1.49 4.36
C GLU A 61 12.13 2.42 4.48
N TYR A 62 10.94 1.85 4.33
CA TYR A 62 9.66 2.51 4.45
C TYR A 62 8.73 1.73 5.38
N SER A 63 7.97 2.44 6.21
CA SER A 63 6.86 1.86 6.97
C SER A 63 5.56 2.02 6.20
N VAL A 64 4.71 1.00 6.23
CA VAL A 64 3.41 0.99 5.54
C VAL A 64 2.29 0.87 6.56
N ASP A 65 1.34 1.80 6.46
CA ASP A 65 0.12 1.83 7.25
C ASP A 65 -1.07 1.79 6.29
N MET A 66 -2.17 1.17 6.70
CA MET A 66 -3.37 1.03 5.88
C MET A 66 -4.61 1.44 6.67
N GLU A 67 -5.53 2.06 5.96
CA GLU A 67 -6.85 2.48 6.40
C GLU A 67 -7.89 1.78 5.52
N MET A 68 -8.89 1.17 6.15
CA MET A 68 -9.89 0.39 5.45
C MET A 68 -11.25 0.39 6.16
N GLU A 69 -12.30 0.62 5.38
CA GLU A 69 -13.69 0.38 5.74
C GLU A 69 -14.31 -0.61 4.75
N MET A 70 -14.92 -1.68 5.26
CA MET A 70 -15.61 -2.71 4.46
C MET A 70 -17.12 -2.45 4.45
N ALA A 71 -17.82 -2.76 3.36
CA ALA A 71 -19.29 -2.60 3.37
C ALA A 71 -19.99 -3.68 4.19
N THR A 72 -19.42 -4.87 4.23
CA THR A 72 -19.93 -5.95 5.09
C THR A 72 -18.84 -6.45 6.01
N ASP A 73 -19.24 -7.16 7.05
CA ASP A 73 -18.28 -7.64 8.04
C ASP A 73 -17.38 -8.70 7.39
N PRO A 74 -16.07 -8.45 7.27
CA PRO A 74 -15.15 -9.51 6.90
C PRO A 74 -15.08 -10.53 8.04
N VAL A 75 -14.68 -11.76 7.72
CA VAL A 75 -14.43 -12.74 8.77
C VAL A 75 -13.17 -12.34 9.53
N ASP A 76 -13.25 -12.36 10.86
CA ASP A 76 -12.12 -12.11 11.76
C ASP A 76 -10.87 -12.90 11.34
N GLY A 77 -9.77 -12.18 11.10
CA GLY A 77 -8.47 -12.76 10.73
C GLY A 77 -8.22 -12.90 9.23
N GLU A 78 -9.18 -12.56 8.37
CA GLU A 78 -8.95 -12.42 6.92
C GLU A 78 -8.01 -11.25 6.62
N THR A 79 -7.42 -11.22 5.42
CA THR A 79 -6.34 -10.27 5.12
C THR A 79 -6.54 -9.47 3.85
N TRP A 80 -5.92 -8.29 3.88
CA TRP A 80 -5.51 -7.53 2.72
C TRP A 80 -4.00 -7.58 2.59
N ASP A 81 -3.52 -8.21 1.53
CA ASP A 81 -2.09 -8.40 1.33
C ASP A 81 -1.53 -7.27 0.46
N ILE A 82 -0.51 -6.61 0.97
CA ILE A 82 0.09 -5.44 0.34
C ILE A 82 1.47 -5.79 -0.19
N TYR A 83 1.69 -5.41 -1.44
CA TYR A 83 2.93 -5.63 -2.16
C TYR A 83 3.44 -4.33 -2.77
N TRP A 84 4.74 -4.27 -3.00
CA TRP A 84 5.40 -3.22 -3.77
C TRP A 84 5.93 -3.81 -5.08
N TYR A 85 5.53 -3.23 -6.21
CA TYR A 85 6.20 -3.47 -7.48
C TYR A 85 7.26 -2.41 -7.72
N GLU A 86 8.34 -2.81 -8.38
CA GLU A 86 9.45 -1.92 -8.73
C GLU A 86 9.47 -1.63 -10.22
N SER A 87 10.17 -0.54 -10.57
CA SER A 87 10.45 -0.15 -11.94
C SER A 87 11.75 0.65 -11.97
N HIS A 88 12.65 0.28 -12.88
CA HIS A 88 13.89 0.99 -13.14
C HIS A 88 13.68 2.20 -14.09
N ILE A 89 12.45 2.47 -14.50
CA ILE A 89 12.10 3.54 -15.44
C ILE A 89 10.82 4.29 -15.03
N VAL A 90 10.76 5.58 -15.35
CA VAL A 90 9.60 6.45 -15.07
C VAL A 90 8.38 6.15 -15.96
N THR A 91 8.61 5.71 -17.20
CA THR A 91 7.55 5.53 -18.20
C THR A 91 6.54 4.46 -17.79
N ALA A 92 5.24 4.76 -17.88
CA ALA A 92 4.18 3.78 -17.63
C ALA A 92 4.23 2.65 -18.69
N ALA A 93 3.71 1.47 -18.32
CA ALA A 93 3.68 0.23 -19.10
C ALA A 93 5.05 -0.32 -19.55
N VAL A 94 6.16 0.31 -19.15
CA VAL A 94 7.51 -0.11 -19.52
C VAL A 94 8.29 -0.44 -18.25
N GLY A 95 8.93 -1.60 -18.24
CA GLY A 95 9.94 -1.96 -17.23
C GLY A 95 9.41 -2.14 -15.80
N ASN A 96 8.09 -2.23 -15.59
CA ASN A 96 7.55 -2.53 -14.27
C ASN A 96 7.57 -4.04 -14.01
N LEU A 97 7.96 -4.41 -12.80
CA LEU A 97 7.99 -5.80 -12.38
C LEU A 97 6.58 -6.35 -12.11
N GLY A 98 6.46 -7.68 -12.18
CA GLY A 98 5.23 -8.42 -11.92
C GLY A 98 4.14 -8.28 -12.98
N GLY A 99 4.39 -7.63 -14.11
CA GLY A 99 3.36 -7.37 -15.13
C GLY A 99 2.48 -6.17 -14.78
N THR A 100 2.92 -5.32 -13.86
CA THR A 100 2.21 -4.06 -13.56
C THR A 100 2.36 -3.05 -14.69
N THR A 101 1.39 -2.15 -14.83
CA THR A 101 1.39 -1.12 -15.88
C THR A 101 1.79 0.25 -15.36
N GLY A 102 1.86 0.45 -14.03
CA GLY A 102 2.14 1.76 -13.46
C GLY A 102 0.95 2.73 -13.50
N VAL A 103 -0.25 2.21 -13.78
CA VAL A 103 -1.52 2.95 -13.73
C VAL A 103 -2.47 2.24 -12.77
N ASP A 104 -3.44 3.00 -12.24
CA ASP A 104 -4.52 2.43 -11.44
C ASP A 104 -5.38 1.49 -12.30
N ALA A 105 -5.27 0.19 -12.06
CA ALA A 105 -5.94 -0.85 -12.84
C ALA A 105 -6.00 -2.17 -12.09
N ASP A 106 -6.91 -3.04 -12.53
CA ASP A 106 -6.97 -4.42 -12.07
C ASP A 106 -5.63 -5.12 -12.37
N TYR A 107 -5.08 -5.77 -11.36
CA TYR A 107 -3.82 -6.47 -11.47
C TYR A 107 -4.08 -7.96 -11.63
N ALA A 108 -3.86 -8.45 -12.85
CA ALA A 108 -3.87 -9.87 -13.17
C ALA A 108 -2.47 -10.52 -13.11
N GLY A 109 -1.42 -9.70 -13.11
CA GLY A 109 -0.04 -10.16 -13.24
C GLY A 109 0.41 -10.32 -14.69
N TYR A 110 1.37 -11.22 -14.94
CA TYR A 110 1.79 -11.56 -16.30
C TYR A 110 0.73 -12.41 -17.01
N ASP A 111 0.50 -12.15 -18.30
CA ASP A 111 -0.47 -12.88 -19.14
C ASP A 111 -0.30 -14.41 -19.15
N THR A 112 0.93 -14.89 -18.90
CA THR A 112 1.28 -16.32 -18.93
C THR A 112 1.26 -16.99 -17.55
N LEU A 113 1.01 -16.23 -16.48
CA LEU A 113 1.04 -16.71 -15.09
C LEU A 113 -0.30 -16.47 -14.41
N THR A 114 -0.55 -17.20 -13.32
CA THR A 114 -1.67 -16.89 -12.44
C THR A 114 -1.38 -15.65 -11.60
N LEU A 115 -2.42 -15.02 -11.03
CA LEU A 115 -2.27 -13.91 -10.09
C LEU A 115 -1.33 -14.29 -8.94
N ALA A 116 -1.57 -15.43 -8.29
CA ALA A 116 -0.75 -15.92 -7.19
C ALA A 116 0.71 -16.17 -7.59
N MET A 117 0.96 -16.61 -8.83
CA MET A 117 2.33 -16.73 -9.34
C MET A 117 2.96 -15.36 -9.54
N SER A 118 2.23 -14.41 -10.12
CA SER A 118 2.72 -13.06 -10.42
C SER A 118 2.99 -12.22 -9.17
N LEU A 119 2.17 -12.34 -8.13
CA LEU A 119 2.41 -11.67 -6.84
C LEU A 119 3.76 -12.05 -6.21
N ARG A 120 4.27 -13.26 -6.47
CA ARG A 120 5.60 -13.69 -5.99
C ARG A 120 6.78 -13.00 -6.66
N HIS A 121 6.54 -12.21 -7.71
CA HIS A 121 7.55 -11.36 -8.33
C HIS A 121 7.62 -9.97 -7.70
N LEU A 122 6.73 -9.66 -6.75
CA LEU A 122 6.67 -8.39 -6.05
C LEU A 122 7.30 -8.50 -4.66
N ILE A 123 7.65 -7.37 -4.06
CA ILE A 123 8.08 -7.31 -2.67
C ILE A 123 6.82 -7.39 -1.80
N PHE A 124 6.62 -8.49 -1.10
CA PHE A 124 5.56 -8.58 -0.10
C PHE A 124 5.90 -7.71 1.11
N ILE A 125 5.01 -6.78 1.47
CA ILE A 125 5.20 -5.87 2.59
C ILE A 125 4.62 -6.48 3.86
N GLY A 126 3.41 -7.03 3.76
CA GLY A 126 2.68 -7.58 4.90
C GLY A 126 1.18 -7.69 4.62
N SER A 127 0.47 -8.15 5.64
CA SER A 127 -0.97 -8.35 5.61
C SER A 127 -1.63 -7.41 6.61
N PHE A 128 -2.59 -6.61 6.14
CA PHE A 128 -3.53 -5.93 7.01
C PHE A 128 -4.61 -6.93 7.43
N VAL A 129 -4.61 -7.30 8.71
CA VAL A 129 -5.54 -8.28 9.26
C VAL A 129 -6.84 -7.58 9.65
N MET A 130 -7.94 -8.08 9.11
CA MET A 130 -9.26 -7.53 9.33
C MET A 130 -9.87 -8.07 10.62
N GLY A 131 -10.50 -7.18 11.38
CA GLY A 131 -11.56 -7.57 12.31
C GLY A 131 -12.94 -7.49 11.66
N GLU A 132 -13.91 -8.19 12.23
CA GLU A 132 -15.35 -8.14 11.97
C GLU A 132 -15.85 -6.71 12.27
N ASN A 133 -15.72 -5.85 11.26
CA ASN A 133 -15.96 -4.42 11.38
C ASN A 133 -16.24 -3.85 9.98
N ASN A 134 -17.49 -3.44 9.78
CA ASN A 134 -18.01 -2.84 8.57
C ASN A 134 -18.26 -1.32 8.74
N THR A 135 -18.84 -0.68 7.73
CA THR A 135 -19.21 0.76 7.74
C THR A 135 -20.02 1.20 8.98
N ALA A 136 -20.82 0.33 9.60
CA ALA A 136 -21.55 0.66 10.83
C ALA A 136 -20.63 0.75 12.07
N ASP A 137 -19.49 0.08 12.05
CA ASP A 137 -18.47 0.07 13.12
C ASP A 137 -17.34 1.08 12.87
N GLY A 138 -17.18 1.49 11.61
CA GLY A 138 -16.29 2.55 11.13
C GLY A 138 -14.99 2.05 10.52
N VAL A 139 -13.99 2.92 10.45
CA VAL A 139 -12.77 2.66 9.67
C VAL A 139 -11.67 2.00 10.49
N GLN A 140 -11.10 0.89 10.05
CA GLN A 140 -9.92 0.27 10.68
C GLN A 140 -8.64 0.94 10.18
N ILE A 141 -7.69 1.21 11.09
CA ILE A 141 -6.32 1.65 10.72
C ILE A 141 -5.33 0.77 11.44
N GLY A 142 -4.26 0.40 10.74
CA GLY A 142 -3.16 -0.31 11.38
C GLY A 142 -1.89 -0.31 10.54
N HIS A 143 -0.85 -0.82 11.18
CA HIS A 143 0.44 -1.01 10.55
C HIS A 143 0.45 -2.32 9.76
N VAL A 144 0.94 -2.29 8.53
CA VAL A 144 1.02 -3.46 7.65
C VAL A 144 2.40 -4.09 7.70
N GLY A 145 3.45 -3.27 7.62
CA GLY A 145 4.82 -3.77 7.63
C GLY A 145 5.85 -2.76 7.15
N PHE A 146 7.03 -3.27 6.81
CA PHE A 146 8.16 -2.50 6.31
C PHE A 146 8.65 -3.09 4.98
N PHE A 147 9.25 -2.25 4.15
CA PHE A 147 9.97 -2.72 2.97
C PHE A 147 11.13 -1.81 2.61
N SER A 148 12.05 -2.37 1.83
CA SER A 148 13.23 -1.70 1.30
C SER A 148 13.21 -1.77 -0.22
N PRO A 149 12.82 -0.69 -0.93
CA PRO A 149 12.87 -0.67 -2.38
C PRO A 149 14.32 -0.63 -2.85
N THR A 150 14.59 -1.36 -3.93
CA THR A 150 15.86 -1.36 -4.66
C THR A 150 15.87 -0.38 -5.84
N GLU A 151 14.67 0.02 -6.29
CA GLU A 151 14.47 0.94 -7.40
C GLU A 151 13.76 2.23 -6.98
N ARG A 152 14.04 3.31 -7.73
CA ARG A 152 13.45 4.64 -7.50
C ARG A 152 11.95 4.68 -7.76
N TRP A 153 11.46 3.94 -8.76
CA TRP A 153 10.05 3.95 -9.14
C TRP A 153 9.38 2.64 -8.78
N GLY A 154 8.08 2.72 -8.51
CA GLY A 154 7.30 1.55 -8.13
C GLY A 154 5.89 1.93 -7.74
N GLY A 155 5.18 1.03 -7.08
CA GLY A 155 3.85 1.32 -6.56
C GLY A 155 3.25 0.15 -5.80
N ILE A 156 2.09 0.39 -5.22
CA ILE A 156 1.37 -0.61 -4.44
C ILE A 156 0.60 -1.56 -5.35
N VAL A 157 0.61 -2.84 -5.01
CA VAL A 157 -0.43 -3.79 -5.39
C VAL A 157 -1.15 -4.22 -4.11
N ALA A 158 -2.46 -4.06 -4.07
CA ALA A 158 -3.31 -4.51 -2.97
C ALA A 158 -4.12 -5.72 -3.42
N HIS A 159 -4.10 -6.79 -2.63
CA HIS A 159 -4.79 -8.05 -2.91
C HIS A 159 -5.83 -8.33 -1.85
N ASN A 160 -7.09 -8.48 -2.28
CA ASN A 160 -8.21 -8.83 -1.41
C ASN A 160 -8.20 -10.34 -1.11
N ASN A 161 -7.87 -10.74 0.10
CA ASN A 161 -7.99 -12.11 0.58
C ASN A 161 -9.13 -12.29 1.59
N THR A 162 -10.09 -11.36 1.63
CA THR A 162 -11.31 -11.49 2.42
C THR A 162 -12.39 -12.19 1.62
N SER A 163 -13.34 -12.82 2.32
CA SER A 163 -14.54 -13.42 1.72
C SER A 163 -15.58 -12.37 1.31
N ASP A 164 -15.36 -11.10 1.65
CA ASP A 164 -16.21 -9.99 1.25
C ASP A 164 -15.90 -9.51 -0.19
N THR A 165 -16.97 -9.26 -0.92
CA THR A 165 -16.96 -8.83 -2.32
C THR A 165 -17.27 -7.34 -2.49
N SER A 166 -17.63 -6.64 -1.40
CA SER A 166 -18.02 -5.24 -1.45
C SER A 166 -17.27 -4.39 -0.42
N PHE A 167 -16.55 -3.41 -0.92
CA PHE A 167 -16.25 -2.23 -0.09
C PHE A 167 -17.50 -1.41 0.12
N ALA A 168 -17.42 -0.45 1.05
CA ALA A 168 -18.35 0.67 1.09
C ALA A 168 -18.62 1.18 -0.34
N THR A 169 -19.84 1.66 -0.60
CA THR A 169 -20.31 2.04 -1.95
C THR A 169 -19.45 3.11 -2.62
N ASP A 170 -18.50 3.68 -1.89
CA ASP A 170 -17.39 4.46 -2.38
C ASP A 170 -16.08 4.08 -1.63
N SER A 171 -14.93 4.26 -2.28
CA SER A 171 -13.62 4.06 -1.65
C SER A 171 -13.13 5.27 -0.85
N ASN A 172 -14.02 6.09 -0.28
CA ASN A 172 -13.64 7.37 0.35
C ASN A 172 -12.78 7.17 1.60
N GLU A 173 -12.96 6.06 2.32
CA GLU A 173 -12.29 5.70 3.56
C GLU A 173 -11.23 4.60 3.38
N MET A 174 -10.54 4.59 2.24
CA MET A 174 -9.49 3.62 1.97
C MET A 174 -8.20 4.28 1.48
N ALA A 175 -7.11 3.99 2.18
CA ALA A 175 -5.80 4.50 1.82
C ALA A 175 -4.69 3.57 2.29
N ILE A 176 -3.57 3.59 1.56
CA ILE A 176 -2.31 2.99 1.97
C ILE A 176 -1.28 4.10 2.00
N ARG A 177 -0.62 4.26 3.15
CA ARG A 177 0.44 5.25 3.33
C ARG A 177 1.77 4.57 3.47
N ILE A 178 2.74 5.01 2.69
CA ILE A 178 4.15 4.67 2.87
C ILE A 178 4.90 5.89 3.40
N ARG A 179 5.74 5.67 4.41
CA ARG A 179 6.57 6.72 5.02
C ARG A 179 8.03 6.29 5.04
N PRO A 180 8.95 7.12 4.53
CA PRO A 180 10.37 6.84 4.60
C PRO A 180 10.84 6.78 6.05
N ARG A 181 11.71 5.82 6.34
CA ARG A 181 12.43 5.68 7.61
C ARG A 181 13.88 6.01 7.35
N VAL A 182 14.28 7.25 7.63
CA VAL A 182 15.66 7.70 7.47
C VAL A 182 16.35 7.65 8.82
N PRO A 183 17.30 6.72 9.05
CA PRO A 183 18.10 6.72 10.26
C PRO A 183 18.96 7.99 10.33
N ASP A 184 18.86 8.73 11.43
CA ASP A 184 19.76 9.82 11.77
C ASP A 184 20.66 9.39 12.93
N ILE A 185 21.98 9.45 12.71
CA ILE A 185 22.99 9.06 13.70
C ILE A 185 23.47 10.34 14.39
N GLN A 186 23.00 10.55 15.62
CA GLN A 186 23.52 11.64 16.44
C GLN A 186 24.78 11.19 17.18
N ALA A 187 25.86 11.98 17.05
CA ALA A 187 27.01 11.86 17.93
C ALA A 187 26.56 12.16 19.37
N ALA A 188 27.00 11.34 20.32
CA ALA A 188 26.75 11.62 21.73
C ALA A 188 27.47 12.92 22.12
N ALA A 189 26.73 13.84 22.76
CA ALA A 189 27.28 15.03 23.38
C ALA A 189 28.15 14.67 24.60
#